data_AF-A0A935KXH8-F1
#
_entry.id   AF-A0A935KXH8-F1
#
_cell.length_a   1.000
_cell.length_b   1.000
_cell.length_c   1.000
_cell.angle_alpha   90.00
_cell.angle_beta   90.00
_cell.angle_gamma   90.00
#
_symmetry.space_group_name_H-M   'P 1'
#
loop_
_entity.id
_entity.type
_entity.pdbx_description
1 polymer ?
#
loop_
_entity_poly.entity_id
_entity_poly.type
_entity_poly.pdbx_seq_one_letter_code
_entity_poly.pdbx_strand_id
1 'polypeptide(L)'
;MSDEVIEVTPTEVVAQAVPEVQPETPEVTPEEKPAKTFTQADLDRQIERRIARERAKHERETAELRQIALQRERQQEPQRQAPQGEPKLEDFDNFDAYIAAKAEFIADKKINQTLTEREQRQAEERAQTARLRTVDSWNKRIATAEAEMPDFRDVIGNADVPMTAPMQQAIMESDAGPKLAYYLATHPDEAAGIAEMSPVATVRALTRIEDKLLAQPVARKSNVSPPVEPVGVKAKADKDPSSMTDKEFAEWRKRQIAQRR
;
A
#
# COMPACT_ATOMS: atom_id res chain seq x y z
N MET A 1 56.10 -25.98 -60.22
CA MET A 1 55.63 -24.59 -60.01
C MET A 1 55.11 -24.58 -58.59
N SER A 2 55.99 -24.33 -57.62
CA SER A 2 56.15 -23.02 -56.94
C SER A 2 54.91 -22.76 -56.08
N ASP A 3 54.92 -22.53 -54.77
CA ASP A 3 55.87 -21.97 -53.82
C ASP A 3 55.45 -22.50 -52.43
N GLU A 4 56.32 -23.05 -51.60
CA GLU A 4 57.33 -22.37 -50.77
C GLU A 4 56.76 -21.97 -49.39
N VAL A 5 57.12 -22.82 -48.43
CA VAL A 5 57.08 -22.60 -46.99
C VAL A 5 58.28 -21.71 -46.65
N ILE A 6 58.04 -20.52 -46.11
CA ILE A 6 59.06 -19.67 -45.46
C ILE A 6 58.37 -19.00 -44.25
N GLU A 7 58.74 -19.36 -43.01
CA GLU A 7 59.84 -18.74 -42.21
C GLU A 7 59.32 -17.47 -41.50
N VAL A 8 59.73 -17.02 -40.32
CA VAL A 8 60.83 -17.33 -39.41
C VAL A 8 60.38 -16.78 -38.03
N THR A 9 60.77 -17.43 -36.95
CA THR A 9 61.05 -16.78 -35.65
C THR A 9 62.22 -15.78 -35.78
N PRO A 10 62.38 -14.78 -34.90
CA PRO A 10 63.45 -14.91 -33.88
C PRO A 10 63.03 -14.25 -32.55
N THR A 11 63.64 -14.47 -31.39
CA THR A 11 65.03 -14.13 -30.97
C THR A 11 65.18 -14.79 -29.57
N GLU A 12 66.07 -15.76 -29.32
CA GLU A 12 67.52 -15.66 -29.00
C GLU A 12 67.79 -14.62 -27.88
N VAL A 13 68.50 -14.88 -26.77
CA VAL A 13 69.94 -15.18 -26.67
C VAL A 13 70.26 -15.59 -25.21
N VAL A 14 70.87 -16.78 -25.08
CA VAL A 14 72.15 -17.14 -24.41
C VAL A 14 72.47 -16.63 -22.99
N ALA A 15 72.85 -17.57 -22.11
CA ALA A 15 74.22 -17.74 -21.53
C ALA A 15 74.14 -18.60 -20.24
N GLN A 16 74.68 -19.84 -20.26
CA GLN A 16 75.98 -20.26 -19.64
C GLN A 16 75.97 -20.29 -18.09
N ALA A 17 76.60 -21.20 -17.35
CA ALA A 17 77.25 -22.51 -17.53
C ALA A 17 77.73 -22.94 -16.12
N VAL A 18 77.47 -24.21 -15.70
CA VAL A 18 78.19 -25.15 -14.78
C VAL A 18 79.09 -24.67 -13.59
N PRO A 19 79.46 -25.51 -12.56
CA PRO A 19 79.01 -26.86 -12.14
C PRO A 19 78.89 -27.09 -10.59
N GLU A 20 78.40 -28.30 -10.21
CA GLU A 20 78.81 -29.23 -9.12
C GLU A 20 79.09 -28.78 -7.66
N VAL A 21 78.65 -29.64 -6.71
CA VAL A 21 79.20 -29.98 -5.35
C VAL A 21 78.08 -30.18 -4.29
N GLN A 22 77.93 -31.41 -3.78
CA GLN A 22 77.47 -31.74 -2.42
C GLN A 22 78.73 -31.93 -1.52
N PRO A 23 78.70 -31.97 -0.16
CA PRO A 23 77.59 -31.97 0.81
C PRO A 23 77.82 -30.99 2.01
N GLU A 24 77.05 -31.17 3.10
CA GLU A 24 77.29 -30.75 4.52
C GLU A 24 76.24 -29.82 5.18
N THR A 25 75.41 -30.42 6.05
CA THR A 25 74.78 -29.85 7.27
C THR A 25 75.87 -29.47 8.31
N PRO A 26 75.68 -28.58 9.34
CA PRO A 26 74.42 -28.14 9.98
C PRO A 26 74.34 -26.65 10.50
N GLU A 27 73.20 -26.31 11.16
CA GLU A 27 73.00 -25.25 12.19
C GLU A 27 73.03 -23.76 11.71
N VAL A 28 72.12 -22.82 12.03
CA VAL A 28 71.35 -22.49 13.26
C VAL A 28 70.13 -21.59 12.91
N THR A 29 68.98 -21.91 13.52
CA THR A 29 67.81 -21.09 13.97
C THR A 29 67.02 -20.16 13.01
N PRO A 30 65.71 -20.43 12.83
CA PRO A 30 64.75 -19.56 12.15
C PRO A 30 64.06 -18.56 13.11
N GLU A 31 63.93 -17.31 12.70
CA GLU A 31 63.01 -16.34 13.32
C GLU A 31 61.67 -16.30 12.57
N GLU A 32 60.62 -16.26 13.38
CA GLU A 32 59.25 -16.68 13.14
C GLU A 32 58.41 -15.58 12.48
N LYS A 33 57.74 -15.90 11.36
CA LYS A 33 56.50 -15.23 10.93
C LYS A 33 55.44 -16.31 10.76
N PRO A 34 54.30 -16.25 11.47
CA PRO A 34 53.29 -17.30 11.36
C PRO A 34 52.69 -17.30 9.95
N ALA A 35 52.97 -18.37 9.20
CA ALA A 35 52.28 -18.68 7.96
C ALA A 35 50.79 -18.93 8.26
N LYS A 36 49.90 -18.33 7.46
CA LYS A 36 48.47 -18.64 7.51
C LYS A 36 48.28 -20.11 7.15
N THR A 37 48.05 -20.95 8.15
CA THR A 37 47.77 -22.37 7.96
C THR A 37 46.34 -22.53 7.45
N PHE A 38 46.19 -22.69 6.13
CA PHE A 38 44.95 -23.17 5.54
C PHE A 38 44.73 -24.59 6.06
N THR A 39 43.64 -24.84 6.78
CA THR A 39 43.32 -26.20 7.23
C THR A 39 42.80 -27.02 6.05
N GLN A 40 43.00 -28.35 6.05
CA GLN A 40 42.43 -29.22 5.00
C GLN A 40 40.91 -29.03 4.84
N ALA A 41 40.20 -28.77 5.95
CA ALA A 41 38.77 -28.48 5.95
C ALA A 41 38.41 -27.18 5.20
N ASP A 42 39.27 -26.16 5.21
CA ASP A 42 39.05 -24.92 4.45
C ASP A 42 39.25 -25.13 2.95
N LEU A 43 40.20 -25.99 2.56
CA LEU A 43 40.42 -26.38 1.16
C LEU A 43 39.23 -27.18 0.61
N ASP A 44 38.76 -28.17 1.35
CA ASP A 44 37.60 -28.99 0.96
C ASP A 44 36.36 -28.13 0.79
N ARG A 45 36.11 -27.20 1.72
CA ARG A 45 35.00 -26.23 1.63
C ARG A 45 35.09 -25.33 0.40
N GLN A 46 36.31 -24.93 0.01
CA GLN A 46 36.54 -24.11 -1.17
C GLN A 46 36.33 -24.91 -2.46
N ILE A 47 36.71 -26.19 -2.47
CA ILE A 47 36.49 -27.13 -3.57
C ILE A 47 34.99 -27.41 -3.75
N GLU A 48 34.27 -27.74 -2.66
CA GLU A 48 32.82 -27.95 -2.67
C GLU A 48 32.07 -26.71 -3.18
N ARG A 49 32.47 -25.52 -2.73
CA ARG A 49 31.89 -24.25 -3.20
C ARG A 49 32.15 -24.01 -4.69
N ARG A 50 33.31 -24.43 -5.21
CA ARG A 50 33.65 -24.34 -6.64
C ARG A 50 32.81 -25.32 -7.47
N ILE A 51 32.72 -26.57 -7.02
CA ILE A 51 31.90 -27.61 -7.66
C ILE A 51 30.42 -27.19 -7.68
N ALA A 52 29.91 -26.65 -6.57
CA ALA A 52 28.53 -26.17 -6.48
C ALA A 52 28.27 -25.01 -7.46
N ARG A 53 29.23 -24.08 -7.61
CA ARG A 53 29.13 -22.98 -8.58
C ARG A 53 29.18 -23.46 -10.04
N GLU A 54 30.06 -24.42 -10.34
CA GLU A 54 30.16 -25.00 -11.68
C GLU A 54 28.91 -25.80 -12.05
N ARG A 55 28.36 -26.59 -11.11
CA ARG A 55 27.07 -27.27 -11.30
C ARG A 55 25.92 -26.29 -11.52
N ALA A 56 25.83 -25.25 -10.70
CA ALA A 56 24.81 -24.22 -10.86
C ALA A 56 24.93 -23.47 -12.19
N LYS A 57 26.16 -23.25 -12.68
CA LYS A 57 26.39 -22.63 -13.99
C LYS A 57 25.97 -23.56 -15.13
N HIS A 58 26.38 -24.83 -15.07
CA HIS A 58 26.01 -25.83 -16.07
C HIS A 58 24.49 -26.08 -16.11
N GLU A 59 23.83 -26.13 -14.95
CA GLU A 59 22.38 -26.26 -14.85
C GLU A 59 21.65 -25.06 -15.49
N ARG A 60 22.15 -23.84 -15.29
CA ARG A 60 21.61 -22.65 -15.96
C ARG A 60 21.80 -22.70 -17.48
N GLU A 61 23.01 -23.04 -17.94
CA GLU A 61 23.32 -23.14 -19.37
C GLU A 61 22.45 -24.21 -20.05
N THR A 62 22.26 -25.37 -19.42
CA THR A 62 21.37 -26.44 -19.92
C THR A 62 19.89 -26.06 -19.89
N ALA A 63 19.43 -25.35 -18.86
CA ALA A 63 18.07 -24.83 -18.78
C ALA A 63 17.80 -23.80 -19.88
N GLU A 64 18.73 -22.86 -20.13
CA GLU A 64 18.63 -21.88 -21.21
C GLU A 64 18.60 -22.55 -22.58
N LEU A 65 19.50 -23.51 -22.83
CA LEU A 65 19.52 -24.26 -24.09
C LEU A 65 18.21 -25.02 -24.32
N ARG A 66 17.64 -25.62 -23.26
CA ARG A 66 16.34 -26.29 -23.34
C ARG A 66 15.21 -25.30 -23.65
N GLN A 67 15.21 -24.11 -23.04
CA GLN A 67 14.21 -23.09 -23.35
C GLN A 67 14.32 -22.57 -24.78
N ILE A 68 15.55 -22.36 -25.27
CA ILE A 68 15.79 -21.95 -26.66
C ILE A 68 15.33 -23.05 -27.63
N ALA A 69 15.59 -24.32 -27.31
CA ALA A 69 15.11 -25.45 -28.11
C ALA A 69 13.58 -25.51 -28.17
N LEU A 70 12.90 -25.38 -27.02
CA LEU A 70 11.44 -25.32 -26.94
C LEU A 70 10.84 -24.13 -27.70
N GLN A 71 11.47 -22.96 -27.63
CA GLN A 71 11.06 -21.80 -28.44
C GLN A 71 11.24 -22.04 -29.93
N ARG A 72 12.34 -22.66 -30.33
CA ARG A 72 12.59 -23.01 -31.74
C ARG A 72 11.60 -24.05 -32.24
N GLU A 73 11.27 -25.07 -31.46
CA GLU A 73 10.22 -26.04 -31.81
C GLU A 73 8.87 -25.34 -32.00
N ARG A 74 8.47 -24.43 -31.09
CA ARG A 74 7.24 -23.64 -31.21
C ARG A 74 7.22 -22.67 -32.40
N GLN A 75 8.38 -22.22 -32.86
CA GLN A 75 8.51 -21.34 -34.04
C GLN A 75 8.59 -22.13 -35.35
N GLN A 76 9.06 -23.39 -35.30
CA GLN A 76 9.24 -24.26 -36.46
C GLN A 76 8.04 -25.16 -36.72
N GLU A 77 7.13 -25.36 -35.75
CA GLU A 77 5.80 -25.86 -36.04
C GLU A 77 5.17 -24.92 -37.07
N PRO A 78 4.83 -25.41 -38.27
CA PRO A 78 4.09 -24.62 -39.23
C PRO A 78 2.83 -24.17 -38.53
N GLN A 79 2.75 -22.87 -38.21
CA GLN A 79 1.48 -22.25 -37.90
C GLN A 79 0.65 -22.43 -39.17
N ARG A 80 -0.12 -23.52 -39.24
CA ARG A 80 -1.34 -23.52 -40.03
C ARG A 80 -2.11 -22.35 -39.48
N GLN A 81 -2.03 -21.23 -40.20
CA GLN A 81 -2.83 -20.06 -39.91
C GLN A 81 -4.26 -20.57 -40.00
N ALA A 82 -4.88 -20.83 -38.85
CA ALA A 82 -6.30 -21.11 -38.83
C ALA A 82 -6.94 -19.93 -39.56
N PRO A 83 -7.70 -20.17 -40.65
CA PRO A 83 -8.23 -19.10 -41.46
C PRO A 83 -8.97 -18.11 -40.55
N GLN A 84 -8.59 -16.84 -40.59
CA GLN A 84 -9.31 -15.80 -39.87
C GLN A 84 -10.65 -15.58 -40.58
N GLY A 85 -11.68 -16.28 -40.12
CA GLY A 85 -13.00 -16.25 -40.72
C GLY A 85 -13.67 -17.62 -40.66
N GLU A 86 -14.84 -17.73 -41.29
CA GLU A 86 -15.48 -19.03 -41.47
C GLU A 86 -14.58 -19.93 -42.33
N PRO A 87 -14.26 -21.16 -41.89
CA PRO A 87 -13.49 -22.12 -42.68
C PRO A 87 -14.09 -22.26 -44.07
N LYS A 88 -13.26 -22.19 -45.12
CA LYS A 88 -13.68 -22.43 -46.52
C LYS A 88 -13.14 -23.76 -46.99
N LEU A 89 -13.84 -24.41 -47.91
CA LEU A 89 -13.43 -25.71 -48.44
C LEU A 89 -12.05 -25.63 -49.14
N GLU A 90 -11.73 -24.48 -49.72
CA GLU A 90 -10.46 -24.16 -50.38
C GLU A 90 -9.25 -24.19 -49.44
N ASP A 91 -9.47 -24.06 -48.13
CA ASP A 91 -8.41 -24.00 -47.11
C ASP A 91 -7.96 -25.40 -46.62
N PHE A 92 -8.60 -26.48 -47.10
CA PHE A 92 -8.39 -27.85 -46.60
C PHE A 92 -8.12 -28.86 -47.71
N ASP A 93 -7.22 -29.79 -47.42
CA ASP A 93 -6.81 -30.86 -48.35
C ASP A 93 -7.91 -31.90 -48.60
N ASN A 94 -8.86 -32.04 -47.67
CA ASN A 94 -9.97 -32.99 -47.79
C ASN A 94 -11.26 -32.47 -47.13
N PHE A 95 -12.38 -33.07 -47.55
CA PHE A 95 -13.72 -32.68 -47.13
C PHE A 95 -13.99 -32.93 -45.63
N ASP A 96 -13.43 -34.01 -45.06
CA ASP A 96 -13.60 -34.35 -43.65
C ASP A 96 -12.93 -33.31 -42.73
N ALA A 97 -11.73 -32.84 -43.09
CA ALA A 97 -11.01 -31.77 -42.37
C ALA A 97 -11.77 -30.45 -42.44
N TYR A 98 -12.37 -30.13 -43.59
CA TYR A 98 -13.25 -28.96 -43.73
C TYR A 98 -14.47 -29.05 -42.81
N ILE A 99 -15.16 -30.20 -42.76
CA ILE A 99 -16.32 -30.39 -41.90
C ILE A 99 -15.93 -30.25 -40.42
N ALA A 100 -14.83 -30.87 -40.00
CA ALA A 100 -14.35 -30.78 -38.63
C ALA A 100 -14.06 -29.32 -38.23
N ALA A 101 -13.30 -28.60 -39.06
CA ALA A 101 -12.99 -27.18 -38.81
C ALA A 101 -14.25 -26.30 -38.81
N LYS A 102 -15.19 -26.55 -39.73
CA LYS A 102 -16.46 -25.81 -39.77
C LYS A 102 -17.32 -26.09 -38.53
N ALA A 103 -17.33 -27.32 -38.04
CA ALA A 103 -18.05 -27.68 -36.82
C ALA A 103 -17.45 -27.00 -35.59
N GLU A 104 -16.13 -26.99 -35.45
CA GLU A 104 -15.41 -26.25 -34.40
C GLU A 104 -15.71 -24.74 -34.49
N PHE A 105 -15.62 -24.14 -35.68
CA PHE A 105 -15.92 -22.73 -35.88
C PHE A 105 -17.37 -22.37 -35.49
N ILE A 106 -18.35 -23.18 -35.90
CA ILE A 106 -19.76 -22.96 -35.54
C ILE A 106 -19.96 -23.11 -34.04
N ALA A 107 -19.32 -24.12 -33.41
CA ALA A 107 -19.38 -24.34 -31.98
C ALA A 107 -18.78 -23.15 -31.21
N ASP A 108 -17.58 -22.71 -31.56
CA ASP A 108 -16.92 -21.56 -30.96
C ASP A 108 -17.71 -20.28 -31.16
N LYS A 109 -18.25 -20.05 -32.37
CA LYS A 109 -19.11 -18.90 -32.65
C LYS A 109 -20.35 -18.92 -31.75
N LYS A 110 -21.01 -20.06 -31.60
CA LYS A 110 -22.20 -20.22 -30.75
C LYS A 110 -21.85 -19.99 -29.27
N ILE A 111 -20.74 -20.56 -28.79
CA ILE A 111 -20.26 -20.41 -27.42
C ILE A 111 -19.95 -18.93 -27.15
N ASN A 112 -19.16 -18.29 -28.00
CA ASN A 112 -18.80 -16.88 -27.85
C ASN A 112 -20.03 -15.96 -27.90
N GLN A 113 -20.99 -16.21 -28.80
CA GLN A 113 -22.25 -15.48 -28.82
C GLN A 113 -23.03 -15.62 -27.51
N THR A 114 -23.19 -16.84 -27.00
CA THR A 114 -23.94 -17.06 -25.74
C THR A 114 -23.22 -16.50 -24.52
N LEU A 115 -21.89 -16.58 -24.48
CA LEU A 115 -21.08 -15.98 -23.41
C LEU A 115 -21.19 -14.45 -23.42
N THR A 116 -21.02 -13.84 -24.60
CA THR A 116 -21.14 -12.37 -24.73
C THR A 116 -22.54 -11.87 -24.37
N GLU A 117 -23.61 -12.54 -24.81
CA GLU A 117 -24.98 -12.19 -24.43
C GLU A 117 -25.20 -12.33 -22.91
N ARG A 118 -24.69 -13.40 -22.30
CA ARG A 118 -24.76 -13.60 -20.85
C ARG A 118 -24.00 -12.53 -20.08
N GLU A 119 -22.79 -12.20 -20.52
CA GLU A 119 -21.97 -11.15 -19.90
C GLU A 119 -22.63 -9.78 -19.98
N GLN A 120 -23.22 -9.45 -21.14
CA GLN A 120 -23.98 -8.21 -21.33
C GLN A 120 -25.18 -8.15 -20.38
N ARG A 121 -26.03 -9.20 -20.36
CA ARG A 121 -27.17 -9.26 -19.43
C ARG A 121 -26.70 -9.13 -17.97
N GLN A 122 -25.63 -9.82 -17.59
CA GLN A 122 -25.13 -9.76 -16.23
C GLN A 122 -24.57 -8.38 -15.88
N ALA A 123 -23.91 -7.70 -16.83
CA ALA A 123 -23.43 -6.34 -16.65
C ALA A 123 -24.61 -5.36 -16.48
N GLU A 124 -25.67 -5.49 -17.27
CA GLU A 124 -26.89 -4.70 -17.16
C GLU A 124 -27.60 -4.90 -15.82
N GLU A 125 -27.80 -6.15 -15.40
CA GLU A 125 -28.41 -6.48 -14.10
C GLU A 125 -27.61 -5.90 -12.93
N ARG A 126 -26.27 -5.99 -12.98
CA ARG A 126 -25.39 -5.38 -11.97
C ARG A 126 -25.50 -3.87 -11.97
N ALA A 127 -25.52 -3.22 -13.14
CA ALA A 127 -25.65 -1.77 -13.25
C ALA A 127 -27.01 -1.28 -12.71
N GLN A 128 -28.10 -1.99 -13.04
CA GLN A 128 -29.44 -1.69 -12.51
C GLN A 128 -29.48 -1.86 -10.99
N THR A 129 -28.95 -2.97 -10.47
CA THR A 129 -28.91 -3.22 -9.03
C THR A 129 -28.08 -2.17 -8.30
N ALA A 130 -26.93 -1.78 -8.85
CA ALA A 130 -26.10 -0.72 -8.29
C ALA A 130 -26.85 0.61 -8.23
N ARG A 131 -27.52 0.99 -9.34
CA ARG A 131 -28.32 2.23 -9.40
C ARG A 131 -29.45 2.24 -8.37
N LEU A 132 -30.17 1.13 -8.23
CA LEU A 132 -31.24 1.00 -7.23
C LEU A 132 -30.70 1.13 -5.80
N ARG A 133 -29.54 0.52 -5.50
CA ARG A 133 -28.88 0.64 -4.19
C ARG A 133 -28.43 2.08 -3.91
N THR A 134 -27.87 2.77 -4.89
CA THR A 134 -27.48 4.18 -4.73
C THR A 134 -28.68 5.06 -4.42
N VAL A 135 -29.80 4.90 -5.15
CA VAL A 135 -31.02 5.67 -4.89
C VAL A 135 -31.65 5.33 -3.54
N ASP A 136 -31.75 4.05 -3.18
CA ASP A 136 -32.31 3.63 -1.88
C ASP A 136 -31.46 4.13 -0.71
N SER A 137 -30.14 3.97 -0.79
CA SER A 137 -29.22 4.48 0.24
C SER A 137 -29.24 6.00 0.34
N TRP A 138 -29.39 6.72 -0.78
CA TRP A 138 -29.54 8.16 -0.80
C TRP A 138 -30.83 8.60 -0.11
N ASN A 139 -31.97 7.99 -0.46
CA ASN A 139 -33.27 8.30 0.15
C ASN A 139 -33.27 8.04 1.67
N LYS A 140 -32.63 6.95 2.12
CA LYS A 140 -32.46 6.67 3.55
C LYS A 140 -31.63 7.74 4.24
N ARG A 141 -30.51 8.16 3.65
CA ARG A 141 -29.66 9.24 4.17
C ARG A 141 -30.42 10.56 4.26
N ILE A 142 -31.22 10.90 3.24
CA ILE A 142 -32.10 12.09 3.24
C ILE A 142 -33.13 12.02 4.36
N ALA A 143 -33.81 10.88 4.53
CA ALA A 143 -34.79 10.72 5.61
C ALA A 143 -34.16 10.91 7.00
N THR A 144 -32.96 10.38 7.23
CA THR A 144 -32.21 10.62 8.47
C THR A 144 -31.85 12.09 8.64
N ALA A 145 -31.40 12.74 7.57
CA ALA A 145 -31.04 14.16 7.60
C ALA A 145 -32.25 15.05 7.89
N GLU A 146 -33.41 14.78 7.31
CA GLU A 146 -34.67 15.50 7.59
C GLU A 146 -35.13 15.31 9.03
N ALA A 147 -34.86 14.15 9.64
CA ALA A 147 -35.17 13.89 11.04
C ALA A 147 -34.21 14.65 11.99
N GLU A 148 -32.94 14.79 11.62
CA GLU A 148 -31.93 15.51 12.42
C GLU A 148 -31.94 17.03 12.21
N MET A 149 -32.33 17.49 11.02
CA MET A 149 -32.30 18.89 10.58
C MET A 149 -33.68 19.30 10.05
N PRO A 150 -34.54 19.90 10.89
CA PRO A 150 -35.92 20.24 10.52
C PRO A 150 -36.06 21.24 9.38
N ASP A 151 -35.07 22.11 9.20
CA ASP A 151 -34.98 23.13 8.14
C ASP A 151 -34.29 22.63 6.87
N PHE A 152 -33.88 21.36 6.82
CA PHE A 152 -33.10 20.79 5.72
C PHE A 152 -33.72 21.03 4.34
N ARG A 153 -35.01 20.70 4.17
CA ARG A 153 -35.70 20.87 2.88
C ARG A 153 -35.79 22.33 2.46
N ASP A 154 -36.05 23.22 3.41
CA ASP A 154 -36.23 24.64 3.13
C ASP A 154 -34.88 25.28 2.77
N VAL A 155 -33.81 24.94 3.49
CA VAL A 155 -32.46 25.45 3.21
C VAL A 155 -31.97 24.96 1.85
N ILE A 156 -32.08 23.66 1.56
CA ILE A 156 -31.67 23.11 0.26
C ILE A 156 -32.52 23.67 -0.89
N GLY A 157 -33.84 23.77 -0.70
CA GLY A 157 -34.77 24.22 -1.74
C GLY A 157 -34.64 25.71 -2.10
N ASN A 158 -34.19 26.53 -1.15
CA ASN A 158 -33.98 27.97 -1.36
C ASN A 158 -32.52 28.35 -1.64
N ALA A 159 -31.58 27.39 -1.57
CA ALA A 159 -30.17 27.67 -1.80
C ALA A 159 -29.89 27.94 -3.28
N ASP A 160 -29.33 29.12 -3.55
CA ASP A 160 -28.78 29.46 -4.85
C ASP A 160 -27.25 29.31 -4.81
N VAL A 161 -26.80 28.06 -4.97
CA VAL A 161 -25.37 27.71 -4.94
C VAL A 161 -24.97 26.98 -6.22
N PRO A 162 -23.81 27.32 -6.82
CA PRO A 162 -23.32 26.62 -7.98
C PRO A 162 -23.00 25.17 -7.63
N MET A 163 -23.61 24.24 -8.35
CA MET A 163 -23.49 22.80 -8.08
C MET A 163 -23.02 22.07 -9.33
N THR A 164 -21.70 21.86 -9.43
CA THR A 164 -21.09 21.21 -10.59
C THR A 164 -21.28 19.68 -10.57
N ALA A 165 -21.18 19.03 -11.73
CA ALA A 165 -21.27 17.57 -11.83
C ALA A 165 -20.36 16.78 -10.86
N PRO A 166 -19.06 17.10 -10.69
CA PRO A 166 -18.22 16.40 -9.72
C PRO A 166 -18.66 16.63 -8.27
N MET A 167 -19.23 17.80 -7.93
CA MET A 167 -19.78 18.04 -6.60
C MET A 167 -21.00 17.15 -6.34
N GLN A 168 -21.93 17.10 -7.29
CA GLN A 168 -23.14 16.26 -7.19
C GLN A 168 -22.78 14.79 -7.00
N GLN A 169 -21.83 14.29 -7.80
CA GLN A 169 -21.38 12.91 -7.70
C GLN A 169 -20.75 12.61 -6.33
N ALA A 170 -19.84 13.47 -5.87
CA ALA A 170 -19.19 13.29 -4.56
C ALA A 170 -20.21 13.32 -3.41
N ILE A 171 -21.20 14.22 -3.46
CA ILE A 171 -22.28 14.30 -2.48
C ILE A 171 -23.15 13.04 -2.48
N MET A 172 -23.49 12.50 -3.66
CA MET A 172 -24.31 11.29 -3.77
C MET A 172 -23.58 10.03 -3.25
N GLU A 173 -22.28 9.97 -3.46
CA GLU A 173 -21.42 8.87 -3.03
C GLU A 173 -21.03 8.94 -1.54
N SER A 174 -20.99 10.14 -0.95
CA SER A 174 -20.60 10.38 0.45
C SER A 174 -21.61 9.87 1.48
N ASP A 175 -21.13 9.24 2.55
CA ASP A 175 -21.97 8.77 3.67
C ASP A 175 -22.67 9.94 4.38
N ALA A 176 -22.01 11.10 4.45
CA ALA A 176 -22.57 12.34 4.97
C ALA A 176 -23.20 13.25 3.90
N GLY A 177 -23.54 12.71 2.73
CA GLY A 177 -24.00 13.45 1.55
C GLY A 177 -25.05 14.54 1.81
N PRO A 178 -26.19 14.24 2.47
CA PRO A 178 -27.18 15.26 2.82
C PRO A 178 -26.61 16.37 3.71
N LYS A 179 -25.77 16.03 4.71
CA LYS A 179 -25.14 17.03 5.58
C LYS A 179 -24.15 17.91 4.82
N LEU A 180 -23.42 17.34 3.86
CA LEU A 180 -22.58 18.10 2.93
C LEU A 180 -23.40 19.06 2.06
N ALA A 181 -24.50 18.58 1.48
CA ALA A 181 -25.39 19.43 0.68
C ALA A 181 -25.93 20.61 1.51
N TYR A 182 -26.33 20.34 2.76
CA TYR A 182 -26.80 21.36 3.68
C TYR A 182 -25.69 22.37 4.05
N TYR A 183 -24.48 21.89 4.31
CA TYR A 183 -23.33 22.75 4.58
C TYR A 183 -23.06 23.69 3.40
N LEU A 184 -23.03 23.18 2.16
CA LEU A 184 -22.80 23.99 0.98
C LEU A 184 -23.93 25.00 0.76
N ALA A 185 -25.19 24.61 0.98
CA ALA A 185 -26.34 25.50 0.90
C ALA A 185 -26.29 26.67 1.90
N THR A 186 -25.73 26.43 3.09
CA THR A 186 -25.54 27.47 4.13
C THR A 186 -24.24 28.27 3.97
N HIS A 187 -23.33 27.83 3.09
CA HIS A 187 -22.02 28.46 2.83
C HIS A 187 -21.82 28.70 1.32
N PRO A 188 -22.58 29.63 0.72
CA PRO A 188 -22.54 29.86 -0.73
C PRO A 188 -21.16 30.28 -1.25
N ASP A 189 -20.40 31.06 -0.47
CA ASP A 189 -19.04 31.49 -0.85
C ASP A 189 -18.07 30.30 -0.96
N GLU A 190 -18.17 29.35 -0.02
CA GLU A 190 -17.36 28.12 -0.07
C GLU A 190 -17.79 27.22 -1.21
N ALA A 191 -19.10 27.10 -1.46
CA ALA A 191 -19.64 26.33 -2.58
C ALA A 191 -19.16 26.88 -3.92
N ALA A 192 -19.18 28.21 -4.10
CA ALA A 192 -18.66 28.88 -5.30
C ALA A 192 -17.16 28.65 -5.48
N GLY A 193 -16.37 28.81 -4.42
CA GLY A 193 -14.94 28.54 -4.46
C GLY A 193 -14.60 27.10 -4.82
N ILE A 194 -15.40 26.13 -4.35
CA ILE A 194 -15.25 24.71 -4.69
C ILE A 194 -15.67 24.44 -6.14
N ALA A 195 -16.74 25.08 -6.62
CA ALA A 195 -17.23 24.91 -7.98
C ALA A 195 -16.21 25.34 -9.06
N GLU A 196 -15.34 26.29 -8.75
CA GLU A 196 -14.27 26.75 -9.65
C GLU A 196 -13.04 25.83 -9.67
N MET A 197 -12.96 24.86 -8.76
CA MET A 197 -11.80 23.96 -8.67
C MET A 197 -11.82 22.89 -9.76
N SER A 198 -10.66 22.25 -9.98
CA SER A 198 -10.60 21.05 -10.82
C SER A 198 -11.40 19.90 -10.18
N PRO A 199 -11.85 18.89 -10.96
CA PRO A 199 -12.66 17.79 -10.42
C PRO A 199 -12.02 17.05 -9.24
N VAL A 200 -10.72 16.79 -9.31
CA VAL A 200 -9.98 16.11 -8.23
C VAL A 200 -9.85 17.01 -6.99
N ALA A 201 -9.64 18.31 -7.18
CA ALA A 201 -9.57 19.26 -6.08
C ALA A 201 -10.93 19.45 -5.39
N THR A 202 -12.02 19.46 -6.18
CA THR A 202 -13.40 19.49 -5.69
C THR A 202 -13.69 18.33 -4.75
N VAL A 203 -13.44 17.09 -5.18
CA VAL A 203 -13.65 15.90 -4.34
C VAL A 203 -12.84 16.00 -3.05
N ARG A 204 -11.56 16.38 -3.13
CA ARG A 204 -10.70 16.55 -1.95
C ARG A 204 -11.22 17.61 -0.99
N ALA A 205 -11.75 18.73 -1.50
CA ALA A 205 -12.32 19.78 -0.67
C ALA A 205 -13.58 19.29 0.05
N LEU A 206 -14.47 18.60 -0.66
CA LEU A 206 -15.68 18.02 -0.09
C LEU A 206 -15.38 16.96 0.98
N THR A 207 -14.41 16.07 0.75
CA THR A 207 -13.98 15.08 1.77
C THR A 207 -13.47 15.75 3.04
N ARG A 208 -12.76 16.89 2.94
CA ARG A 208 -12.31 17.62 4.14
C ARG A 208 -13.47 18.25 4.91
N ILE A 209 -14.53 18.65 4.22
CA ILE A 209 -15.75 19.14 4.87
C ILE A 209 -16.48 17.96 5.52
N GLU A 210 -16.57 16.84 4.83
CA GLU A 210 -17.16 15.59 5.34
C GLU A 210 -16.48 15.15 6.64
N ASP A 211 -15.15 15.11 6.66
CA ASP A 211 -14.37 14.77 7.86
C ASP A 211 -14.69 15.70 9.03
N LYS A 212 -14.88 17.01 8.77
CA LYS A 212 -15.26 17.98 9.81
C LYS A 212 -16.69 17.78 10.30
N LEU A 213 -17.61 17.42 9.41
CA LEU A 213 -19.02 17.15 9.76
C LEU A 213 -19.17 15.84 10.54
N LEU A 214 -18.32 14.85 10.27
CA LEU A 214 -18.29 13.56 10.96
C LEU A 214 -17.45 13.58 12.24
N ALA A 215 -16.49 14.51 12.36
CA ALA A 215 -15.72 14.69 13.58
C ALA A 215 -16.66 15.08 14.73
N GLN A 216 -16.83 14.18 15.69
CA GLN A 216 -17.45 14.54 16.96
C GLN A 216 -16.64 15.66 17.61
N PRO A 217 -17.28 16.67 18.24
CA PRO A 217 -16.55 17.71 18.93
C PRO A 217 -15.68 17.04 19.98
N VAL A 218 -14.36 17.08 19.79
CA VAL A 218 -13.41 16.72 20.84
C VAL A 218 -13.77 17.66 21.98
N ALA A 219 -14.38 17.11 23.03
CA ALA A 219 -14.73 17.88 24.22
C ALA A 219 -13.47 18.65 24.59
N ARG A 220 -13.50 19.97 24.38
CA ARG A 220 -12.38 20.82 24.80
C ARG A 220 -12.34 20.58 26.29
N LYS A 221 -11.35 19.81 26.77
CA LYS A 221 -11.02 19.76 28.19
C LYS A 221 -10.77 21.22 28.54
N SER A 222 -11.75 21.83 29.21
CA SER A 222 -11.64 23.18 29.68
C SER A 222 -10.44 23.18 30.61
N ASN A 223 -9.31 23.72 30.14
CA ASN A 223 -8.15 23.94 31.00
C ASN A 223 -8.42 25.18 31.86
N VAL A 224 -9.57 25.17 32.55
CA VAL A 224 -9.85 26.12 33.62
C VAL A 224 -9.09 25.57 34.80
N SER A 225 -7.96 26.21 35.10
CA SER A 225 -7.24 25.99 36.34
C SER A 225 -8.25 25.97 37.50
N PRO A 226 -8.11 25.06 38.48
CA PRO A 226 -9.01 25.02 39.63
C PRO A 226 -9.16 26.42 40.23
N PRO A 227 -10.37 26.83 40.66
CA PRO A 227 -10.56 28.07 41.40
C PRO A 227 -9.53 28.15 42.52
N VAL A 228 -8.80 29.27 42.59
CA VAL A 228 -7.83 29.52 43.65
C VAL A 228 -8.57 29.42 45.00
N GLU A 229 -8.18 28.47 45.84
CA GLU A 229 -8.70 28.38 47.19
C GLU A 229 -8.39 29.70 47.91
N PRO A 230 -9.38 30.35 48.55
CA PRO A 230 -9.10 31.55 49.32
C PRO A 230 -8.13 31.17 50.45
N VAL A 231 -7.04 31.91 50.54
CA VAL A 231 -6.08 31.81 51.65
C VAL A 231 -6.83 32.00 52.98
N GLY A 232 -7.13 30.88 53.64
CA GLY A 232 -7.79 30.88 54.94
C GLY A 232 -6.88 31.52 55.98
N VAL A 233 -7.18 32.77 56.33
CA VAL A 233 -6.63 33.39 57.54
C VAL A 233 -7.16 32.56 58.72
N LYS A 234 -6.30 31.72 59.31
CA LYS A 234 -6.57 31.04 60.58
C LYS A 234 -6.57 32.07 61.72
N ALA A 235 -7.62 32.88 61.81
CA ALA A 235 -7.96 33.58 63.03
C ALA A 235 -8.74 32.60 63.91
N LYS A 236 -8.12 32.10 64.99
CA LYS A 236 -8.86 31.46 66.08
C LYS A 236 -9.75 32.52 66.72
N ALA A 237 -11.03 32.54 66.36
CA ALA A 237 -12.03 33.24 67.16
C ALA A 237 -12.38 32.33 68.35
N ASP A 238 -12.04 32.77 69.56
CA ASP A 238 -12.53 32.13 70.78
C ASP A 238 -14.06 32.28 70.85
N LYS A 239 -14.73 31.20 71.25
CA LYS A 239 -16.19 31.10 71.26
C LYS A 239 -16.78 32.10 72.27
N ASP A 240 -17.93 32.69 71.94
CA ASP A 240 -18.57 33.70 72.78
C ASP A 240 -19.00 33.06 74.13
N PRO A 241 -18.64 33.64 75.29
CA PRO A 241 -18.94 33.08 76.60
C PRO A 241 -20.43 32.87 76.88
N SER A 242 -21.31 33.59 76.17
CA SER A 242 -22.77 33.45 76.26
C SER A 242 -23.32 32.17 75.60
N SER A 243 -22.50 31.49 74.80
CA SER A 243 -22.86 30.28 74.05
C SER A 243 -22.09 29.03 74.52
N MET A 244 -21.39 29.13 75.65
CA MET A 244 -20.67 28.01 76.26
C MET A 244 -21.55 27.31 77.30
N THR A 245 -21.39 25.99 77.43
CA THR A 245 -21.98 25.28 78.57
C THR A 245 -21.26 25.64 79.87
N ASP A 246 -21.91 25.49 81.03
CA ASP A 246 -21.36 25.86 82.35
C ASP A 246 -19.96 25.25 82.61
N LYS A 247 -19.74 24.03 82.13
CA LYS A 247 -18.46 23.33 82.24
C LYS A 247 -17.37 23.99 81.38
N GLU A 248 -17.71 24.39 80.15
CA GLU A 248 -16.80 25.08 79.23
C GLU A 248 -16.51 26.52 79.70
N PHE A 249 -17.51 27.20 80.26
CA PHE A 249 -17.34 28.53 80.84
C PHE A 249 -16.39 28.53 82.04
N ALA A 250 -16.48 27.51 82.91
CA ALA A 250 -15.58 27.36 84.05
C ALA A 250 -14.12 27.15 83.60
N GLU A 251 -13.89 26.37 82.54
CA GLU A 251 -12.56 26.17 81.97
C GLU A 251 -12.03 27.43 81.26
N TRP A 252 -12.88 28.15 80.54
CA TRP A 252 -12.55 29.43 79.92
C TRP A 252 -12.16 30.48 80.98
N ARG A 253 -12.93 30.59 82.07
CA ARG A 253 -12.61 31.48 83.21
C ARG A 253 -11.32 31.09 83.93
N LYS A 254 -11.05 29.79 84.11
CA LYS A 254 -9.77 29.33 84.68
C LYS A 254 -8.58 29.74 83.82
N ARG A 255 -8.68 29.61 82.49
CA ARG A 255 -7.63 30.06 81.55
C ARG A 255 -7.42 31.57 81.62
N GLN A 256 -8.49 32.35 81.74
CA GLN A 256 -8.42 33.80 81.90
C GLN A 256 -7.76 34.24 83.22
N ILE A 257 -8.06 33.57 84.33
CA ILE A 257 -7.44 33.87 85.64
C ILE A 257 -5.96 33.48 85.65
N ALA A 258 -5.60 32.36 85.02
CA ALA A 258 -4.21 31.92 84.88
C ALA A 258 -3.36 32.86 84.00
N GLN A 259 -3.95 33.50 83.00
CA GLN A 259 -3.28 34.52 82.19
C GLN A 259 -3.12 35.88 82.90
N ARG A 260 -3.77 36.07 84.06
CA ARG A 260 -3.81 37.35 84.79
C ARG A 260 -3.02 37.33 86.11
N ARG A 261 -2.30 36.24 86.40
CA ARG A 261 -1.38 36.08 87.54
C ARG A 261 0.07 36.16 87.10
#